data_AF-A0A6P7G511-F1
#
_entry.id   AF-A0A6P7G511-F1
#
_cell.length_a   1.000
_cell.length_b   1.000
_cell.length_c   1.000
_cell.angle_alpha   90.00
_cell.angle_beta   90.00
_cell.angle_gamma   90.00
#
_symmetry.space_group_name_H-M   'P 1'
#
loop_
_entity.id
_entity.type
_entity.pdbx_description
1 polymer ?
#
loop_
_entity_poly.entity_id
_entity_poly.type
_entity_poly.pdbx_seq_one_letter_code
_entity_poly.pdbx_strand_id
1 'polypeptide(L)'
;MFKTASLVFVNDGTLEKKSTNIVHEFLVTHLTLLKYDVEKLVLTTDDEKFVASQLNELSKQYDILLVLGDNNTILKALARLCDEDLSLTEKVEPKHKCVCDLPSKAKLLTSNTLTYPVIYFQRIFILKEESAKDQFKEVLKSHLEQYIAPPLYKKFIQAYTNGNTKSVIDSIQDLVSVNVHKEQDFVTLEVSSEQLTNVVEVEQILASRLNRQFLYSYWDQESLKKVLDSGDQHIVKSLEVIERCMATYGPDNTFLSFNGGKDCTVLLHLVYAFLQVNYPDYKKQIFCLYVQGKEPFPEQEEFISLCQIYYNLDIMVVKSGIKDALQEVLTTRPNLKACFMGTRRTDPYSEHLDDMQ
;
A
#
# COMPACT_ATOMS: atom_id res chain seq x y z
N MET A 1 12.63 -0.44 -4.23
CA MET A 1 12.23 -1.64 -4.99
C MET A 1 12.83 -2.82 -4.25
N PHE A 2 12.01 -3.81 -3.92
CA PHE A 2 12.44 -5.00 -3.20
C PHE A 2 13.20 -5.90 -4.18
N LYS A 3 14.49 -6.11 -3.94
CA LYS A 3 15.39 -6.80 -4.89
C LYS A 3 16.07 -8.02 -4.28
N THR A 4 16.22 -8.10 -2.97
CA THR A 4 16.92 -9.22 -2.34
C THR A 4 15.95 -10.25 -1.76
N ALA A 5 16.19 -11.53 -2.05
CA ALA A 5 15.39 -12.61 -1.49
C ALA A 5 16.31 -13.63 -0.81
N SER A 6 15.90 -14.16 0.33
CA SER A 6 16.58 -15.31 0.94
C SER A 6 15.68 -16.53 0.97
N LEU A 7 16.21 -17.65 0.50
CA LEU A 7 15.63 -18.97 0.72
C LEU A 7 16.17 -19.53 2.03
N VAL A 8 15.31 -19.66 3.02
CA VAL A 8 15.64 -20.18 4.35
C VAL A 8 15.07 -21.58 4.48
N PHE A 9 15.95 -22.55 4.68
CA PHE A 9 15.55 -23.92 4.97
C PHE A 9 15.66 -24.19 6.47
N VAL A 10 14.59 -24.65 7.12
CA VAL A 10 14.60 -25.09 8.51
C VAL A 10 14.57 -26.61 8.53
N ASN A 11 15.71 -27.22 8.84
CA ASN A 11 15.88 -28.66 8.87
C ASN A 11 15.87 -29.18 10.32
N ASP A 12 14.91 -30.05 10.62
CA ASP A 12 14.75 -30.80 11.88
C ASP A 12 15.49 -32.16 11.88
N GLY A 13 16.20 -32.47 10.80
CA GLY A 13 16.89 -33.75 10.62
C GLY A 13 16.04 -34.84 9.97
N THR A 14 14.78 -34.57 9.61
CA THR A 14 13.88 -35.56 8.98
C THR A 14 13.89 -35.53 7.44
N LEU A 15 14.61 -34.59 6.83
CA LEU A 15 14.43 -34.25 5.42
C LEU A 15 15.31 -35.06 4.45
N GLU A 16 14.70 -35.60 3.39
CA GLU A 16 15.38 -36.29 2.30
C GLU A 16 16.13 -35.29 1.40
N LYS A 17 17.47 -35.29 1.46
CA LYS A 17 18.35 -34.36 0.72
C LYS A 17 18.09 -34.24 -0.79
N LYS A 18 17.41 -35.19 -1.44
CA LYS A 18 17.16 -35.18 -2.90
C LYS A 18 15.92 -34.38 -3.29
N SER A 19 14.79 -34.52 -2.60
CA SER A 19 13.56 -33.76 -2.92
C SER A 19 13.75 -32.27 -2.68
N THR A 20 14.43 -31.93 -1.58
CA THR A 20 14.72 -30.56 -1.17
C THR A 20 15.54 -29.81 -2.20
N ASN A 21 16.52 -30.48 -2.84
CA ASN A 21 17.34 -29.85 -3.88
C ASN A 21 16.53 -29.47 -5.13
N ILE A 22 15.53 -30.27 -5.50
CA ILE A 22 14.68 -29.99 -6.67
C ILE A 22 13.74 -28.81 -6.40
N VAL A 23 13.13 -28.75 -5.22
CA VAL A 23 12.26 -27.62 -4.84
C VAL A 23 13.08 -26.34 -4.73
N HIS A 24 14.26 -26.44 -4.16
CA HIS A 24 15.20 -25.32 -4.05
C HIS A 24 15.60 -24.77 -5.43
N GLU A 25 16.09 -25.63 -6.33
CA GLU A 25 16.48 -25.22 -7.67
C GLU A 25 15.31 -24.54 -8.38
N PHE A 26 14.11 -25.11 -8.27
CA PHE A 26 12.89 -24.50 -8.80
C PHE A 26 12.66 -23.08 -8.27
N LEU A 27 12.71 -22.86 -6.95
CA LEU A 27 12.45 -21.56 -6.34
C LEU A 27 13.52 -20.53 -6.70
N VAL A 28 14.81 -20.90 -6.66
CA VAL A 28 15.90 -20.01 -7.08
C VAL A 28 15.70 -19.58 -8.53
N THR A 29 15.48 -20.53 -9.44
CA THR A 29 15.26 -20.22 -10.86
C THR A 29 14.09 -19.25 -11.04
N HIS A 30 12.95 -19.49 -10.38
CA HIS A 30 11.78 -18.63 -10.57
C HIS A 30 11.92 -17.26 -9.91
N LEU A 31 12.58 -17.15 -8.76
CA LEU A 31 12.90 -15.86 -8.14
C LEU A 31 13.87 -15.05 -9.00
N THR A 32 14.91 -15.69 -9.57
CA THR A 32 15.83 -15.03 -10.50
C THR A 32 15.12 -14.59 -11.78
N LEU A 33 14.18 -15.37 -12.31
CA LEU A 33 13.33 -14.96 -13.43
C LEU A 33 12.46 -13.74 -13.10
N LEU A 34 12.02 -13.61 -11.84
CA LEU A 34 11.35 -12.42 -11.31
C LEU A 34 12.33 -11.27 -11.00
N LYS A 35 13.63 -11.42 -11.27
CA LYS A 35 14.71 -10.44 -11.04
C LYS A 35 15.06 -10.18 -9.57
N TYR A 36 14.81 -11.14 -8.68
CA TYR A 36 15.35 -11.11 -7.33
C TYR A 36 16.81 -11.60 -7.31
N ASP A 37 17.63 -10.92 -6.52
CA ASP A 37 18.96 -11.37 -6.09
C ASP A 37 18.78 -12.36 -4.95
N VAL A 38 19.03 -13.65 -5.22
CA VAL A 38 18.67 -14.74 -4.30
C VAL A 38 19.88 -15.27 -3.56
N GLU A 39 19.84 -15.25 -2.23
CA GLU A 39 20.78 -15.96 -1.37
C GLU A 39 20.15 -17.20 -0.74
N LYS A 40 20.94 -18.26 -0.59
CA LYS A 40 20.53 -19.51 0.05
C LYS A 40 21.09 -19.60 1.45
N LEU A 41 20.22 -19.86 2.42
CA LEU A 41 20.60 -20.12 3.81
C LEU A 41 19.96 -21.41 4.32
N VAL A 42 20.74 -22.21 5.02
CA VAL A 42 20.29 -23.47 5.63
C VAL A 42 20.43 -23.34 7.13
N LEU A 43 19.30 -23.30 7.84
CA LEU A 43 19.23 -23.36 9.29
C LEU A 43 19.03 -24.82 9.69
N THR A 44 19.95 -25.36 10.48
CA THR A 44 19.90 -26.75 10.95
C THR A 44 19.69 -26.75 12.44
N THR A 45 18.42 -26.70 12.88
CA THR A 45 18.03 -26.76 14.31
C THR A 45 16.51 -26.83 14.47
N ASP A 46 16.06 -27.48 15.54
CA ASP A 46 14.66 -27.49 16.02
C ASP A 46 14.36 -26.42 17.08
N ASP A 47 15.33 -25.55 17.38
CA ASP A 47 15.15 -24.53 18.41
C ASP A 47 14.36 -23.32 17.88
N GLU A 48 13.11 -23.19 18.35
CA GLU A 48 12.21 -22.07 18.06
C GLU A 48 12.82 -20.70 18.34
N LYS A 49 13.67 -20.57 19.38
CA LYS A 49 14.29 -19.28 19.76
C LYS A 49 15.37 -18.89 18.76
N PHE A 50 16.15 -19.87 18.32
CA PHE A 50 17.15 -19.67 17.30
C PHE A 50 16.48 -19.30 15.97
N VAL A 51 15.45 -20.04 15.55
CA VAL A 51 14.71 -19.74 14.32
C VAL A 51 14.11 -18.34 14.37
N ALA A 52 13.50 -17.93 15.48
CA ALA A 52 12.97 -16.58 15.64
C ALA A 52 14.05 -15.51 15.50
N SER A 53 15.19 -15.69 16.19
CA SER A 53 16.32 -14.76 16.11
C SER A 53 16.85 -14.63 14.68
N GLN A 54 17.04 -15.75 13.99
CA GLN A 54 17.52 -15.77 12.61
C GLN A 54 16.53 -15.13 11.64
N LEU A 55 15.24 -15.44 11.73
CA LEU A 55 14.23 -14.81 10.87
C LEU A 55 14.18 -13.29 11.07
N ASN A 56 14.31 -12.80 12.30
CA ASN A 56 14.37 -11.36 12.60
C ASN A 56 15.62 -10.70 11.99
N GLU A 57 16.79 -11.31 12.12
CA GLU A 57 18.03 -10.81 11.53
C GLU A 57 17.94 -10.78 10.00
N LEU A 58 17.49 -11.88 9.40
CA LEU A 58 17.35 -12.01 7.95
C LEU A 58 16.31 -11.05 7.38
N SER A 59 15.20 -10.79 8.09
CA SER A 59 14.18 -9.85 7.63
C SER A 59 14.64 -8.38 7.57
N LYS A 60 15.76 -8.07 8.25
CA LYS A 60 16.43 -6.77 8.20
C LYS A 60 17.45 -6.70 7.07
N GLN A 61 18.02 -7.84 6.69
CA GLN A 61 19.03 -7.94 5.64
C GLN A 61 18.42 -8.12 4.24
N TYR A 62 17.33 -8.87 4.14
CA TYR A 62 16.66 -9.22 2.89
C TYR A 62 15.28 -8.59 2.80
N ASP A 63 14.89 -8.27 1.58
CA ASP A 63 13.57 -7.71 1.30
C ASP A 63 12.46 -8.75 1.45
N ILE A 64 12.73 -9.99 1.04
CA ILE A 64 11.79 -11.10 1.00
C ILE A 64 12.46 -12.34 1.61
N LEU A 65 11.74 -13.07 2.47
CA LEU A 65 12.16 -14.38 2.96
C LEU A 65 11.18 -15.46 2.50
N LEU A 66 11.68 -16.51 1.86
CA LEU A 66 10.90 -17.73 1.61
C LEU A 66 11.44 -18.82 2.53
N VAL A 67 10.61 -19.24 3.48
CA VAL A 67 10.96 -20.24 4.48
C VAL A 67 10.33 -21.57 4.10
N LEU A 68 11.15 -22.61 4.04
CA LEU A 68 10.76 -24.00 3.80
C LEU A 68 11.04 -24.81 5.06
N GLY A 69 10.04 -25.52 5.57
CA GLY A 69 10.19 -26.42 6.72
C GLY A 69 8.85 -26.83 7.31
N ASP A 70 8.88 -27.59 8.41
CA ASP A 70 7.66 -27.91 9.16
C ASP A 70 7.06 -26.63 9.77
N ASN A 71 5.74 -26.50 9.65
CA ASN A 71 5.03 -25.31 10.07
C ASN A 71 5.10 -25.11 11.59
N ASN A 72 5.23 -26.15 12.41
CA ASN A 72 5.11 -26.02 13.87
C ASN A 72 6.22 -25.16 14.50
N THR A 73 7.48 -25.50 14.26
CA THR A 73 8.63 -24.74 14.82
C THR A 73 8.68 -23.33 14.26
N ILE A 74 8.37 -23.16 12.97
CA ILE A 74 8.36 -21.86 12.32
C ILE A 74 7.21 -20.99 12.87
N LEU A 75 6.01 -21.54 13.06
CA LEU A 75 4.86 -20.81 13.61
C LEU A 75 5.10 -20.36 15.05
N LYS A 76 5.71 -21.21 15.90
CA LYS A 76 6.12 -20.79 17.26
C LYS A 76 7.19 -19.69 17.22
N ALA A 77 8.14 -19.79 16.29
CA ALA A 77 9.13 -18.74 16.09
C ALA A 77 8.47 -17.41 15.67
N LEU A 78 7.48 -17.44 14.77
CA LEU A 78 6.71 -16.26 14.38
C LEU A 78 5.86 -15.68 15.53
N ALA A 79 5.25 -16.55 16.35
CA ALA A 79 4.51 -16.15 17.54
C ALA A 79 5.38 -15.32 18.49
N ARG A 80 6.60 -15.83 18.73
CA ARG A 80 7.60 -15.17 19.57
C ARG A 80 8.00 -13.80 19.02
N LEU A 81 8.06 -13.63 17.69
CA LEU A 81 8.30 -12.32 17.07
C LEU A 81 7.15 -11.33 17.26
N CYS A 82 5.97 -11.81 17.66
CA CYS A 82 4.81 -11.00 17.99
C CYS A 82 4.65 -10.78 19.50
N ASP A 83 5.54 -11.31 20.33
CA ASP A 83 5.36 -11.41 21.79
C ASP A 83 4.04 -12.15 22.15
N GLU A 84 3.68 -13.17 21.36
CA GLU A 84 2.48 -14.01 21.54
C GLU A 84 2.85 -15.43 21.98
N ASP A 85 2.07 -16.01 22.89
CA ASP A 85 2.16 -17.43 23.26
C ASP A 85 1.17 -18.25 22.43
N LEU A 86 1.67 -19.19 21.63
CA LEU A 86 0.86 -19.97 20.68
C LEU A 86 0.72 -21.42 21.12
N SER A 87 -0.50 -21.80 21.53
CA SER A 87 -0.85 -23.20 21.84
C SER A 87 -1.34 -23.90 20.56
N LEU A 88 -0.42 -24.47 19.78
CA LEU A 88 -0.77 -25.14 18.53
C LEU A 88 -1.74 -26.31 18.77
N THR A 89 -2.96 -26.23 18.22
CA THR A 89 -3.86 -27.39 18.07
C THR A 89 -4.10 -27.70 16.61
N GLU A 90 -3.91 -28.96 16.20
CA GLU A 90 -4.30 -29.40 14.86
C GLU A 90 -5.82 -29.58 14.81
N LYS A 91 -6.53 -28.66 14.15
CA LYS A 91 -7.87 -28.91 13.62
C LYS A 91 -7.85 -28.74 12.11
N VAL A 92 -8.55 -29.65 11.46
CA VAL A 92 -8.71 -29.65 10.01
C VAL A 92 -9.88 -28.73 9.69
N GLU A 93 -9.64 -27.61 8.99
CA GLU A 93 -10.72 -26.87 8.36
C GLU A 93 -11.29 -27.66 7.17
N PRO A 94 -12.59 -27.52 6.83
CA PRO A 94 -13.23 -28.34 5.79
C PRO A 94 -12.64 -28.19 4.38
N LYS A 95 -11.90 -27.10 4.09
CA LYS A 95 -11.38 -26.77 2.75
C LYS A 95 -9.87 -26.90 2.59
N HIS A 96 -9.08 -26.79 3.66
CA HIS A 96 -7.62 -26.80 3.61
C HIS A 96 -7.04 -27.62 4.76
N LYS A 97 -5.97 -28.36 4.51
CA LYS A 97 -5.24 -29.10 5.55
C LYS A 97 -4.17 -28.20 6.18
N CYS A 98 -4.53 -27.13 6.90
CA CYS A 98 -3.49 -26.38 7.64
C CYS A 98 -3.99 -25.66 8.90
N VAL A 99 -3.01 -25.46 9.79
CA VAL A 99 -2.95 -25.07 11.21
C VAL A 99 -3.91 -23.95 11.67
N CYS A 100 -4.48 -24.11 12.87
CA CYS A 100 -5.58 -23.30 13.40
C CYS A 100 -5.15 -22.03 14.14
N ASP A 101 -3.93 -22.04 14.68
CA ASP A 101 -3.44 -20.96 15.50
C ASP A 101 -2.30 -20.28 14.72
N LEU A 102 -2.64 -19.18 14.05
CA LEU A 102 -1.70 -18.29 13.38
C LEU A 102 -1.39 -17.10 14.31
N PRO A 103 -0.14 -16.60 14.32
CA PRO A 103 0.16 -15.33 14.99
C PRO A 103 -0.77 -14.22 14.47
N SER A 104 -1.15 -13.26 15.32
CA SER A 104 -2.18 -12.25 14.98
C SER A 104 -1.86 -11.45 13.71
N LYS A 105 -0.58 -11.29 13.38
CA LYS A 105 -0.08 -10.56 12.20
C LYS A 105 0.15 -11.44 10.97
N ALA A 106 -0.03 -12.76 11.10
CA ALA A 106 0.11 -13.69 9.98
C ALA A 106 -1.19 -13.77 9.16
N LYS A 107 -1.06 -13.97 7.86
CA LYS A 107 -2.18 -14.13 6.92
C LYS A 107 -2.00 -15.43 6.14
N LEU A 108 -3.12 -16.02 5.72
CA LEU A 108 -3.11 -17.15 4.80
C LEU A 108 -3.34 -16.65 3.38
N LEU A 109 -2.44 -17.01 2.47
CA LEU A 109 -2.62 -16.81 1.05
C LEU A 109 -3.07 -18.14 0.43
N THR A 110 -4.29 -18.18 -0.10
CA THR A 110 -4.96 -19.40 -0.56
C THR A 110 -5.37 -19.30 -2.04
N SER A 111 -5.60 -20.44 -2.69
CA SER A 111 -6.32 -20.55 -3.96
C SER A 111 -7.38 -21.66 -3.85
N ASN A 112 -8.29 -21.76 -4.82
CA ASN A 112 -9.30 -22.84 -4.83
C ASN A 112 -8.70 -24.24 -5.03
N THR A 113 -7.44 -24.31 -5.46
CA THR A 113 -6.75 -25.55 -5.88
C THR A 113 -5.66 -25.98 -4.90
N LEU A 114 -5.17 -25.08 -4.04
CA LEU A 114 -4.16 -25.40 -3.05
C LEU A 114 -4.72 -26.24 -1.90
N THR A 115 -4.00 -27.31 -1.56
CA THR A 115 -4.27 -28.10 -0.34
C THR A 115 -3.68 -27.43 0.91
N TYR A 116 -2.52 -26.78 0.76
CA TYR A 116 -1.81 -26.07 1.82
C TYR A 116 -1.62 -24.60 1.43
N PRO A 117 -2.12 -23.64 2.23
CA PRO A 117 -1.92 -22.22 1.98
C PRO A 117 -0.48 -21.79 2.21
N VAL A 118 -0.09 -20.65 1.63
CA VAL A 118 1.16 -19.96 1.99
C VAL A 118 0.89 -19.10 3.22
N ILE A 119 1.70 -19.24 4.27
CA ILE A 119 1.59 -18.37 5.44
C ILE A 119 2.45 -17.13 5.17
N TYR A 120 1.83 -15.95 5.24
CA TYR A 120 2.48 -14.66 5.06
C TYR A 120 2.63 -13.94 6.39
N PHE A 121 3.84 -13.48 6.69
CA PHE A 121 4.16 -12.68 7.87
C PHE A 121 5.18 -11.60 7.53
N GLN A 122 4.76 -10.35 7.36
CA GLN A 122 5.67 -9.20 7.18
C GLN A 122 6.80 -9.42 6.13
N ARG A 123 6.45 -9.97 4.95
CA ARG A 123 7.39 -10.34 3.85
C ARG A 123 8.16 -11.66 4.03
N ILE A 124 7.83 -12.40 5.08
CA ILE A 124 8.21 -13.81 5.27
C ILE A 124 7.09 -14.68 4.72
N PHE A 125 7.41 -15.57 3.79
CA PHE A 125 6.47 -16.50 3.17
C PHE A 125 6.87 -17.92 3.55
N ILE A 126 6.02 -18.62 4.29
CA ILE A 126 6.27 -20.00 4.70
C ILE A 126 5.58 -20.92 3.71
N LEU A 127 6.36 -21.82 3.14
CA LEU A 127 5.94 -22.81 2.17
C LEU A 127 6.14 -24.21 2.73
N LYS A 128 5.21 -25.10 2.40
CA LYS A 128 5.32 -26.51 2.73
C LYS A 128 6.11 -27.21 1.62
N GLU A 129 7.17 -27.92 1.96
CA GLU A 129 8.12 -28.43 0.95
C GLU A 129 7.45 -29.26 -0.15
N GLU A 130 6.54 -30.18 0.20
CA GLU A 130 5.88 -31.03 -0.79
C GLU A 130 4.92 -30.27 -1.73
N SER A 131 4.49 -29.06 -1.34
CA SER A 131 3.53 -28.23 -2.09
C SER A 131 4.13 -26.90 -2.57
N ALA A 132 5.40 -26.64 -2.30
CA ALA A 132 6.04 -25.35 -2.53
C ALA A 132 5.98 -24.90 -4.00
N LYS A 133 6.04 -25.84 -4.95
CA LYS A 133 5.95 -25.52 -6.38
C LYS A 133 4.56 -25.00 -6.77
N ASP A 134 3.52 -25.63 -6.26
CA ASP A 134 2.13 -25.25 -6.56
C ASP A 134 1.76 -23.98 -5.80
N GLN A 135 2.15 -23.89 -4.53
CA GLN A 135 2.07 -22.68 -3.71
C GLN A 135 2.76 -21.49 -4.41
N PHE A 136 3.93 -21.71 -4.99
CA PHE A 136 4.64 -20.69 -5.74
C PHE A 136 3.84 -20.24 -6.97
N LYS A 137 3.44 -21.18 -7.82
CA LYS A 137 2.80 -20.89 -9.11
C LYS A 137 1.42 -20.24 -8.95
N GLU A 138 0.63 -20.71 -8.00
CA GLU A 138 -0.78 -20.33 -7.89
C GLU A 138 -0.99 -19.05 -7.09
N VAL A 139 -0.15 -18.77 -6.10
CA VAL A 139 -0.39 -17.68 -5.14
C VAL A 139 0.83 -16.79 -4.93
N LEU A 140 2.01 -17.35 -4.67
CA LEU A 140 3.15 -16.54 -4.27
C LEU A 140 3.72 -15.71 -5.43
N LYS A 141 3.77 -16.25 -6.65
CA LYS A 141 4.36 -15.58 -7.82
C LYS A 141 3.73 -14.20 -8.04
N SER A 142 2.41 -14.11 -8.06
CA SER A 142 1.70 -12.84 -8.28
C SER A 142 1.96 -11.82 -7.17
N HIS A 143 2.08 -12.27 -5.92
CA HIS A 143 2.46 -11.41 -4.81
C HIS A 143 3.89 -10.87 -4.98
N LEU A 144 4.85 -11.74 -5.32
CA LEU A 144 6.24 -11.34 -5.53
C LEU A 144 6.43 -10.42 -6.74
N GLU A 145 5.63 -10.58 -7.80
CA GLU A 145 5.60 -9.67 -8.93
C GLU A 145 5.19 -8.25 -8.52
N GLN A 146 4.25 -8.10 -7.58
CA GLN A 146 3.82 -6.78 -7.09
C GLN A 146 4.91 -6.07 -6.29
N TYR A 147 5.74 -6.79 -5.52
CA TYR A 147 6.83 -6.19 -4.73
C TYR A 147 7.95 -5.62 -5.61
N ILE A 148 8.22 -6.23 -6.77
CA ILE A 148 9.28 -5.77 -7.67
C ILE A 148 8.76 -4.86 -8.79
N ALA A 149 7.44 -4.81 -9.01
CA ALA A 149 6.83 -3.94 -10.00
C ALA A 149 7.27 -2.48 -9.74
N PRO A 150 7.74 -1.76 -10.78
CA PRO A 150 7.98 -0.33 -10.63
C PRO A 150 6.65 0.35 -10.27
N PRO A 151 6.69 1.44 -9.47
CA PRO A 151 5.49 2.22 -9.22
C PRO A 151 4.96 2.72 -10.57
N LEU A 152 3.65 2.68 -10.76
CA LEU A 152 3.00 3.23 -11.94
C LEU A 152 1.96 4.24 -11.49
N TYR A 153 2.25 5.52 -11.72
CA TYR A 153 1.30 6.59 -11.48
C TYR A 153 0.46 6.77 -12.72
N LYS A 154 -0.86 6.66 -12.57
CA LYS A 154 -1.83 6.86 -13.64
C LYS A 154 -2.80 7.98 -13.25
N LYS A 155 -3.20 8.79 -14.21
CA LYS A 155 -4.21 9.85 -14.03
C LYS A 155 -4.99 10.08 -15.31
N PHE A 156 -6.27 10.39 -15.19
CA PHE A 156 -7.14 10.77 -16.29
C PHE A 156 -7.35 12.29 -16.22
N ILE A 157 -7.18 12.96 -17.36
CA ILE A 157 -7.36 14.41 -17.46
C ILE A 157 -8.32 14.69 -18.60
N GLN A 158 -9.52 15.14 -18.27
CA GLN A 158 -10.45 15.72 -19.22
C GLN A 158 -10.02 17.15 -19.52
N ALA A 159 -9.84 17.44 -20.80
CA ALA A 159 -9.43 18.74 -21.30
C ALA A 159 -10.43 19.21 -22.37
N TYR A 160 -11.09 20.34 -22.10
CA TYR A 160 -11.94 21.00 -23.09
C TYR A 160 -11.06 21.79 -24.06
N THR A 161 -11.05 21.38 -25.33
CA THR A 161 -10.17 21.98 -26.34
C THR A 161 -11.00 22.51 -27.50
N ASN A 162 -10.61 23.66 -28.08
CA ASN A 162 -11.22 24.19 -29.29
C ASN A 162 -10.75 23.47 -30.57
N GLY A 163 -10.53 22.15 -30.51
CA GLY A 163 -10.06 21.32 -31.62
C GLY A 163 -8.53 21.20 -31.81
N ASN A 164 -7.71 21.92 -31.02
CA ASN A 164 -6.24 21.83 -31.09
C ASN A 164 -5.65 20.73 -30.19
N THR A 165 -6.19 19.52 -30.27
CA THR A 165 -5.76 18.38 -29.43
C THR A 165 -4.32 17.97 -29.71
N LYS A 166 -3.85 18.09 -30.96
CA LYS A 166 -2.50 17.67 -31.36
C LYS A 166 -1.40 18.45 -30.63
N SER A 167 -1.49 19.78 -30.60
CA SER A 167 -0.51 20.62 -29.91
C SER A 167 -0.45 20.37 -28.40
N VAL A 168 -1.57 19.96 -27.81
CA VAL A 168 -1.65 19.59 -26.39
C VAL A 168 -0.89 18.28 -26.15
N ILE A 169 -1.14 17.24 -26.96
CA ILE A 169 -0.45 15.95 -26.86
C ILE A 169 1.06 16.10 -27.10
N ASP A 170 1.45 16.82 -28.14
CA ASP A 170 2.85 17.05 -28.51
C ASP A 170 3.65 17.69 -27.35
N SER A 171 2.98 18.42 -26.45
CA SER A 171 3.63 19.08 -25.30
C SER A 171 3.88 18.20 -24.08
N ILE A 172 3.33 16.98 -24.06
CA ILE A 172 3.39 16.09 -22.89
C ILE A 172 3.93 14.70 -23.22
N GLN A 173 3.93 14.30 -24.49
CA GLN A 173 4.27 12.94 -24.93
C GLN A 173 5.70 12.50 -24.59
N ASP A 174 6.64 13.45 -24.41
CA ASP A 174 8.02 13.14 -24.05
C ASP A 174 8.20 12.87 -22.54
N LEU A 175 7.22 13.27 -21.71
CA LEU A 175 7.26 13.13 -20.25
C LEU A 175 6.56 11.87 -19.75
N VAL A 176 5.50 11.44 -20.44
CA VAL A 176 4.58 10.37 -19.99
C VAL A 176 4.12 9.51 -21.16
N SER A 177 3.70 8.29 -20.86
CA SER A 177 2.85 7.54 -21.79
C SER A 177 1.46 8.17 -21.78
N VAL A 178 0.88 8.39 -22.97
CA VAL A 178 -0.44 9.03 -23.12
C VAL A 178 -1.34 8.24 -24.06
N ASN A 179 -2.53 7.86 -23.59
CA ASN A 179 -3.62 7.39 -24.43
C ASN A 179 -4.69 8.48 -24.52
N VAL A 180 -5.29 8.61 -25.71
CA VAL A 180 -6.19 9.73 -26.03
C VAL A 180 -7.55 9.18 -26.41
N HIS A 181 -8.57 9.58 -25.65
CA HIS A 181 -9.97 9.24 -25.91
C HIS A 181 -10.70 10.52 -26.30
N LYS A 182 -11.17 10.59 -27.55
CA LYS A 182 -11.88 11.77 -28.06
C LYS A 182 -13.38 11.62 -27.79
N GLU A 183 -13.94 12.62 -27.11
CA GLU A 183 -15.38 12.77 -26.90
C GLU A 183 -15.88 13.96 -27.72
N GLN A 184 -17.21 14.21 -27.72
CA GLN A 184 -17.80 15.29 -28.53
C GLN A 184 -17.29 16.69 -28.14
N ASP A 185 -17.17 16.97 -26.84
CA ASP A 185 -16.87 18.32 -26.32
C ASP A 185 -15.50 18.44 -25.63
N PHE A 186 -14.84 17.31 -25.37
CA PHE A 186 -13.56 17.27 -24.67
C PHE A 186 -12.71 16.08 -25.12
N VAL A 187 -11.45 16.10 -24.72
CA VAL A 187 -10.56 14.94 -24.83
C VAL A 187 -10.24 14.42 -23.45
N THR A 188 -10.21 13.10 -23.28
CA THR A 188 -9.67 12.47 -22.07
C THR A 188 -8.27 11.95 -22.38
N LEU A 189 -7.30 12.44 -21.63
CA LEU A 189 -5.90 11.99 -21.66
C LEU A 189 -5.70 11.03 -20.49
N GLU A 190 -5.49 9.76 -20.80
CA GLU A 190 -4.96 8.80 -19.82
C GLU A 190 -3.44 8.93 -19.84
N VAL A 191 -2.85 9.45 -18.76
CA VAL A 191 -1.41 9.66 -18.64
C VAL A 191 -0.83 8.73 -17.59
N SER A 192 0.33 8.15 -17.89
CA SER A 192 1.03 7.30 -16.93
C SER A 192 2.55 7.43 -16.99
N SER A 193 3.19 7.33 -15.83
CA SER A 193 4.65 7.32 -15.67
C SER A 193 5.07 6.55 -14.42
N GLU A 194 6.32 6.06 -14.41
CA GLU A 194 6.94 5.53 -13.18
C GLU A 194 7.33 6.63 -12.20
N GLN A 195 7.32 7.89 -12.64
CA GLN A 195 7.67 9.06 -11.84
C GLN A 195 6.43 9.93 -11.58
N LEU A 196 6.12 10.17 -10.30
CA LEU A 196 5.04 11.05 -9.87
C LEU A 196 5.21 12.47 -10.41
N THR A 197 6.44 12.97 -10.40
CA THR A 197 6.82 14.30 -10.91
C THR A 197 6.34 14.52 -12.34
N ASN A 198 6.54 13.55 -13.24
CA ASN A 198 6.13 13.68 -14.63
C ASN A 198 4.61 13.79 -14.77
N VAL A 199 3.84 12.99 -14.01
CA VAL A 199 2.36 13.06 -14.05
C VAL A 199 1.86 14.40 -13.52
N VAL A 200 2.50 14.93 -12.48
CA VAL A 200 2.19 16.26 -11.92
C VAL A 200 2.56 17.38 -12.90
N GLU A 201 3.74 17.30 -13.52
CA GLU A 201 4.23 18.28 -14.50
C GLU A 201 3.30 18.36 -15.71
N VAL A 202 2.79 17.23 -16.19
CA VAL A 202 1.79 17.20 -17.25
C VAL A 202 0.56 18.03 -16.89
N GLU A 203 0.01 17.88 -15.69
CA GLU A 203 -1.15 18.67 -15.26
C GLU A 203 -0.83 20.17 -15.18
N GLN A 204 0.38 20.53 -14.77
CA GLN A 204 0.84 21.93 -14.77
C GLN A 204 0.97 22.49 -16.19
N ILE A 205 1.58 21.75 -17.12
CA ILE A 205 1.71 22.13 -18.53
C ILE A 205 0.32 22.34 -19.14
N LEU A 206 -0.59 21.40 -18.94
CA LEU A 206 -1.95 21.49 -19.44
C LEU A 206 -2.68 22.69 -18.83
N ALA A 207 -2.56 22.92 -17.52
CA ALA A 207 -3.20 24.04 -16.85
C ALA A 207 -2.69 25.39 -17.35
N SER A 208 -1.39 25.49 -17.67
CA SER A 208 -0.79 26.70 -18.24
C SER A 208 -1.29 26.99 -19.66
N ARG A 209 -1.54 25.95 -20.46
CA ARG A 209 -1.94 26.07 -21.86
C ARG A 209 -3.44 26.25 -22.06
N LEU A 210 -4.24 25.52 -21.30
CA LEU A 210 -5.70 25.44 -21.47
C LEU A 210 -6.46 26.22 -20.40
N ASN A 211 -5.79 26.73 -19.35
CA ASN A 211 -6.38 27.23 -18.11
C ASN A 211 -7.03 26.12 -17.27
N ARG A 212 -6.71 26.08 -15.97
CA ARG A 212 -7.14 25.05 -15.02
C ARG A 212 -8.65 24.83 -14.97
N GLN A 213 -9.45 25.88 -15.20
CA GLN A 213 -10.93 25.76 -15.20
C GLN A 213 -11.48 24.84 -16.31
N PHE A 214 -10.68 24.57 -17.35
CA PHE A 214 -11.04 23.67 -18.46
C PHE A 214 -10.44 22.27 -18.30
N LEU A 215 -9.89 21.97 -17.12
CA LEU A 215 -9.33 20.69 -16.78
C LEU A 215 -10.11 20.06 -15.64
N TYR A 216 -10.42 18.78 -15.81
CA TYR A 216 -10.94 17.96 -14.74
C TYR A 216 -10.12 16.67 -14.65
N SER A 217 -9.51 16.43 -13.51
CA SER A 217 -8.59 15.32 -13.32
C SER A 217 -9.08 14.35 -12.24
N TYR A 218 -8.94 13.06 -12.53
CA TYR A 218 -9.45 11.96 -11.69
C TYR A 218 -8.62 10.70 -11.88
N TRP A 219 -8.81 9.72 -11.01
CA TRP A 219 -8.12 8.43 -11.08
C TRP A 219 -8.99 7.36 -11.73
N ASP A 220 -8.36 6.28 -12.18
CA ASP A 220 -9.11 5.18 -12.76
C ASP A 220 -10.03 4.51 -11.73
N GLN A 221 -11.27 4.30 -12.15
CA GLN A 221 -12.31 3.70 -11.31
C GLN A 221 -11.95 2.29 -10.86
N GLU A 222 -11.16 1.54 -11.64
CA GLU A 222 -10.74 0.19 -11.27
C GLU A 222 -9.77 0.20 -10.07
N SER A 223 -8.77 1.08 -10.07
CA SER A 223 -7.82 1.22 -8.94
C SER A 223 -8.50 1.76 -7.70
N LEU A 224 -9.44 2.70 -7.85
CA LEU A 224 -10.25 3.17 -6.72
C LEU A 224 -11.06 2.03 -6.10
N LYS A 225 -11.72 1.21 -6.93
CA LYS A 225 -12.47 0.04 -6.45
C LYS A 225 -11.58 -1.00 -5.79
N LYS A 226 -10.36 -1.25 -6.30
CA LYS A 226 -9.40 -2.15 -5.63
C LYS A 226 -9.10 -1.75 -4.19
N VAL A 227 -9.05 -0.44 -3.90
CA VAL A 227 -8.88 0.07 -2.54
C VAL A 227 -10.13 -0.19 -1.69
N LEU A 228 -11.32 0.13 -2.23
CA LEU A 228 -12.59 0.01 -1.50
C LEU A 228 -13.03 -1.44 -1.27
N ASP A 229 -12.75 -2.32 -2.22
CA ASP A 229 -13.08 -3.75 -2.19
C ASP A 229 -11.98 -4.57 -1.48
N SER A 230 -10.99 -3.92 -0.88
CA SER A 230 -9.91 -4.60 -0.16
C SER A 230 -10.46 -5.43 1.01
N GLY A 231 -10.09 -6.70 1.05
CA GLY A 231 -10.40 -7.59 2.18
C GLY A 231 -9.48 -7.41 3.40
N ASP A 232 -8.54 -6.46 3.35
CA ASP A 232 -7.65 -6.18 4.49
C ASP A 232 -8.42 -5.51 5.63
N GLN A 233 -8.41 -6.14 6.81
CA GLN A 233 -9.19 -5.67 7.96
C GLN A 233 -8.82 -4.25 8.43
N HIS A 234 -7.58 -3.79 8.24
CA HIS A 234 -7.20 -2.43 8.59
C HIS A 234 -7.75 -1.42 7.60
N ILE A 235 -7.76 -1.76 6.31
CA ILE A 235 -8.36 -0.92 5.26
C ILE A 235 -9.88 -0.87 5.46
N VAL A 236 -10.54 -2.01 5.65
CA VAL A 236 -11.99 -2.10 5.92
C VAL A 236 -12.38 -1.22 7.10
N LYS A 237 -11.74 -1.38 8.26
CA LYS A 237 -12.04 -0.56 9.45
C LYS A 237 -11.79 0.94 9.22
N SER A 238 -10.73 1.28 8.49
CA SER A 238 -10.44 2.68 8.16
C SER A 238 -11.53 3.28 7.27
N LEU A 239 -12.01 2.54 6.27
CA LEU A 239 -13.10 2.95 5.39
C LEU A 239 -14.43 3.09 6.16
N GLU A 240 -14.74 2.21 7.10
CA GLU A 240 -15.91 2.33 7.98
C GLU A 240 -15.88 3.62 8.82
N VAL A 241 -14.70 4.01 9.32
CA VAL A 241 -14.52 5.28 10.06
C VAL A 241 -14.70 6.47 9.13
N ILE A 242 -14.11 6.43 7.93
CA ILE A 242 -14.26 7.48 6.91
C ILE A 242 -15.73 7.64 6.52
N GLU A 243 -16.43 6.54 6.26
CA GLU A 243 -17.85 6.53 5.93
C GLU A 243 -18.68 7.16 7.04
N ARG A 244 -18.50 6.73 8.30
CA ARG A 244 -19.23 7.30 9.45
C ARG A 244 -18.98 8.81 9.59
N CYS A 245 -17.75 9.26 9.45
CA CYS A 245 -17.39 10.68 9.52
C CYS A 245 -18.07 11.47 8.39
N MET A 246 -17.98 10.98 7.15
CA MET A 246 -18.60 11.62 5.97
C MET A 246 -20.13 11.61 6.04
N ALA A 247 -20.75 10.57 6.57
CA ALA A 247 -22.20 10.51 6.80
C ALA A 247 -22.65 11.50 7.90
N THR A 248 -21.85 11.69 8.94
CA THR A 248 -22.17 12.56 10.07
C THR A 248 -21.99 14.04 9.75
N TYR A 249 -20.87 14.40 9.13
CA TYR A 249 -20.51 15.80 8.91
C TYR A 249 -20.69 16.24 7.46
N GLY A 250 -20.64 15.33 6.48
CA GLY A 250 -20.61 15.66 5.07
C GLY A 250 -19.23 16.12 4.59
N PRO A 251 -18.87 15.89 3.31
CA PRO A 251 -17.53 16.15 2.80
C PRO A 251 -17.10 17.63 2.95
N ASP A 252 -18.03 18.56 2.76
CA ASP A 252 -17.81 20.01 2.89
C ASP A 252 -17.44 20.46 4.32
N ASN A 253 -17.71 19.65 5.35
CA ASN A 253 -17.45 20.00 6.75
C ASN A 253 -16.30 19.14 7.33
N THR A 254 -15.57 18.42 6.50
CA THR A 254 -14.43 17.59 6.90
C THR A 254 -13.13 18.11 6.29
N PHE A 255 -12.01 17.86 6.96
CA PHE A 255 -10.69 18.16 6.45
C PHE A 255 -9.65 17.15 6.93
N LEU A 256 -8.44 17.19 6.37
CA LEU A 256 -7.39 16.23 6.69
C LEU A 256 -6.15 16.96 7.24
N SER A 257 -5.53 16.42 8.29
CA SER A 257 -4.21 16.87 8.72
C SER A 257 -3.14 16.18 7.88
N PHE A 258 -2.44 16.93 7.04
CA PHE A 258 -1.50 16.40 6.05
C PHE A 258 -0.12 17.02 6.23
N ASN A 259 0.88 16.19 6.54
CA ASN A 259 2.26 16.62 6.67
C ASN A 259 3.20 15.92 5.67
N GLY A 260 2.68 15.22 4.64
CA GLY A 260 3.50 14.48 3.68
C GLY A 260 4.15 13.21 4.23
N GLY A 261 3.89 12.82 5.48
CA GLY A 261 4.35 11.55 6.05
C GLY A 261 3.60 10.34 5.50
N LYS A 262 4.16 9.14 5.67
CA LYS A 262 3.57 7.90 5.16
C LYS A 262 2.15 7.65 5.67
N ASP A 263 1.90 7.89 6.96
CA ASP A 263 0.64 7.52 7.61
C ASP A 263 -0.51 8.43 7.15
N CYS A 264 -0.29 9.75 7.10
CA CYS A 264 -1.28 10.68 6.55
C CYS A 264 -1.44 10.56 5.03
N THR A 265 -0.42 10.10 4.31
CA THR A 265 -0.51 9.86 2.85
C THR A 265 -1.39 8.65 2.56
N VAL A 266 -1.26 7.56 3.33
CA VAL A 266 -2.19 6.42 3.24
C VAL A 266 -3.61 6.87 3.56
N LEU A 267 -3.79 7.64 4.64
CA LEU A 267 -5.12 8.16 4.99
C LEU A 267 -5.70 9.07 3.89
N LEU A 268 -4.89 9.97 3.32
CA LEU A 268 -5.29 10.82 2.20
C LEU A 268 -5.74 9.97 1.00
N HIS A 269 -5.01 8.90 0.69
CA HIS A 269 -5.35 7.98 -0.39
C HIS A 269 -6.71 7.31 -0.16
N LEU A 270 -6.98 6.82 1.05
CA LEU A 270 -8.26 6.21 1.42
C LEU A 270 -9.41 7.21 1.36
N VAL A 271 -9.23 8.41 1.92
CA VAL A 271 -10.24 9.48 1.89
C VAL A 271 -10.53 9.92 0.46
N TYR A 272 -9.50 10.11 -0.36
CA TYR A 272 -9.65 10.45 -1.77
C TYR A 272 -10.43 9.36 -2.52
N ALA A 273 -10.05 8.09 -2.36
CA ALA A 273 -10.74 6.99 -3.04
C ALA A 273 -12.20 6.88 -2.62
N PHE A 274 -12.49 7.00 -1.33
CA PHE A 274 -13.85 7.00 -0.81
C PHE A 274 -14.68 8.15 -1.38
N LEU A 275 -14.12 9.38 -1.41
CA LEU A 275 -14.79 10.55 -1.95
C LEU A 275 -15.10 10.40 -3.45
N GLN A 276 -14.13 9.98 -4.26
CA GLN A 276 -14.31 9.86 -5.71
C GLN A 276 -15.41 8.86 -6.10
N VAL A 277 -15.60 7.80 -5.32
CA VAL A 277 -16.58 6.73 -5.61
C VAL A 277 -17.94 7.03 -5.00
N ASN A 278 -17.99 7.47 -3.73
CA ASN A 278 -19.25 7.63 -3.01
C ASN A 278 -19.86 9.03 -3.16
N TYR A 279 -19.06 10.02 -3.58
CA TYR A 279 -19.50 11.39 -3.83
C TYR A 279 -19.03 11.87 -5.22
N PRO A 280 -19.49 11.24 -6.32
CA PRO A 280 -19.00 11.54 -7.67
C PRO A 280 -19.25 13.00 -8.10
N ASP A 281 -20.27 13.65 -7.54
CA ASP A 281 -20.58 15.07 -7.80
C ASP A 281 -19.74 16.04 -6.96
N TYR A 282 -18.97 15.55 -5.99
CA TYR A 282 -18.08 16.37 -5.18
C TYR A 282 -16.80 16.69 -5.98
N LYS A 283 -16.81 17.84 -6.65
CA LYS A 283 -15.68 18.32 -7.47
C LYS A 283 -14.76 19.32 -6.77
N LYS A 284 -15.03 19.63 -5.50
CA LYS A 284 -14.21 20.58 -4.72
C LYS A 284 -12.89 19.94 -4.29
N GLN A 285 -11.92 20.79 -3.99
CA GLN A 285 -10.63 20.35 -3.45
C GLN A 285 -10.79 19.78 -2.05
N ILE A 286 -9.98 18.78 -1.71
CA ILE A 286 -9.89 18.28 -0.33
C ILE A 286 -9.09 19.30 0.46
N PHE A 287 -9.69 19.83 1.53
CA PHE A 287 -8.97 20.75 2.40
C PHE A 287 -8.01 19.99 3.33
N CYS A 288 -6.76 20.42 3.33
CA CYS A 288 -5.70 19.88 4.16
C CYS A 288 -5.06 20.97 5.02
N LEU A 289 -4.90 20.68 6.31
CA LEU A 289 -4.11 21.50 7.23
C LEU A 289 -2.69 20.94 7.32
N TYR A 290 -1.70 21.75 6.95
CA TYR A 290 -0.29 21.46 7.17
C TYR A 290 0.30 22.37 8.25
N VAL A 291 0.55 21.80 9.44
CA VAL A 291 1.25 22.50 10.52
C VAL A 291 2.75 22.33 10.29
N GLN A 292 3.38 23.35 9.72
CA GLN A 292 4.77 23.32 9.30
C GLN A 292 5.71 23.52 10.50
N GLY A 293 6.68 22.63 10.63
CA GLY A 293 7.75 22.74 11.63
C GLY A 293 8.67 23.94 11.36
N LYS A 294 9.54 24.28 12.32
CA LYS A 294 10.48 25.41 12.18
C LYS A 294 11.48 25.22 11.03
N GLU A 295 11.92 23.99 10.83
CA GLU A 295 12.91 23.60 9.82
C GLU A 295 12.39 22.34 9.10
N PRO A 296 11.46 22.49 8.14
CA PRO A 296 10.93 21.35 7.39
C PRO A 296 11.98 20.83 6.42
N PHE A 297 11.93 19.53 6.14
CA PHE A 297 12.81 18.91 5.14
C PHE A 297 12.38 19.34 3.72
N PRO A 298 13.30 19.82 2.87
CA PRO A 298 12.97 20.22 1.50
C PRO A 298 12.25 19.13 0.70
N GLU A 299 12.65 17.87 0.88
CA GLU A 299 12.05 16.71 0.21
C GLU A 299 10.61 16.48 0.64
N GLN A 300 10.28 16.79 1.90
CA GLN A 300 8.92 16.73 2.43
C GLN A 300 8.05 17.84 1.83
N GLU A 301 8.57 19.07 1.72
CA GLU A 301 7.87 20.21 1.10
C GLU A 301 7.61 19.96 -0.39
N GLU A 302 8.60 19.42 -1.10
CA GLU A 302 8.45 19.01 -2.50
C GLU A 302 7.36 17.94 -2.63
N PHE A 303 7.39 16.91 -1.78
CA PHE A 303 6.38 15.86 -1.80
C PHE A 303 4.97 16.36 -1.49
N ILE A 304 4.81 17.28 -0.53
CA ILE A 304 3.51 17.92 -0.23
C ILE A 304 3.01 18.69 -1.45
N SER A 305 3.90 19.41 -2.14
CA SER A 305 3.57 20.17 -3.36
C SER A 305 3.15 19.26 -4.51
N LEU A 306 3.81 18.12 -4.68
CA LEU A 306 3.40 17.09 -5.65
C LEU A 306 2.02 16.54 -5.31
N CYS A 307 1.78 16.21 -4.04
CA CYS A 307 0.48 15.71 -3.58
C CYS A 307 -0.63 16.75 -3.77
N GLN A 308 -0.34 18.04 -3.58
CA GLN A 308 -1.31 19.11 -3.78
C GLN A 308 -1.91 19.08 -5.19
N ILE A 309 -1.07 18.85 -6.21
CA ILE A 309 -1.52 18.77 -7.59
C ILE A 309 -2.12 17.40 -7.88
N TYR A 310 -1.42 16.32 -7.49
CA TYR A 310 -1.82 14.96 -7.82
C TYR A 310 -3.20 14.58 -7.25
N TYR A 311 -3.51 15.01 -6.02
CA TYR A 311 -4.80 14.77 -5.36
C TYR A 311 -5.77 15.96 -5.46
N ASN A 312 -5.39 17.07 -6.11
CA ASN A 312 -6.16 18.31 -6.19
C ASN A 312 -6.55 18.84 -4.79
N LEU A 313 -5.54 19.06 -3.94
CA LEU A 313 -5.71 19.52 -2.55
C LEU A 313 -5.72 21.05 -2.45
N ASP A 314 -6.44 21.52 -1.45
CA ASP A 314 -6.39 22.88 -0.95
C ASP A 314 -5.63 22.85 0.39
N ILE A 315 -4.39 23.34 0.40
CA ILE A 315 -3.50 23.22 1.57
C ILE A 315 -3.37 24.57 2.27
N MET A 316 -3.77 24.63 3.53
CA MET A 316 -3.44 25.74 4.44
C MET A 316 -2.18 25.40 5.23
N VAL A 317 -1.16 26.23 5.08
CA VAL A 317 0.11 26.09 5.80
C VAL A 317 0.10 27.02 7.00
N VAL A 318 0.31 26.46 8.20
CA VAL A 318 0.39 27.23 9.44
C VAL A 318 1.72 26.99 10.13
N LYS A 319 2.40 28.05 10.56
CA LYS A 319 3.73 28.02 11.21
C LYS A 319 3.64 28.25 12.73
N SER A 320 2.61 27.72 13.36
CA SER A 320 2.33 27.88 14.80
C SER A 320 2.06 26.51 15.44
N GLY A 321 1.72 26.48 16.73
CA GLY A 321 1.34 25.23 17.39
C GLY A 321 0.02 24.68 16.86
N ILE A 322 -0.22 23.38 17.02
CA ILE A 322 -1.47 22.71 16.56
C ILE A 322 -2.73 23.43 17.06
N LYS A 323 -2.73 23.91 18.32
CA LYS A 323 -3.86 24.66 18.88
C LYS A 323 -4.16 25.95 18.13
N ASP A 324 -3.11 26.73 17.84
CA ASP A 324 -3.23 28.00 17.13
C ASP A 324 -3.64 27.76 15.67
N ALA A 325 -3.08 26.72 15.04
CA ALA A 325 -3.46 26.30 13.69
C ALA A 325 -4.94 25.88 13.59
N LEU A 326 -5.43 25.11 14.56
CA LEU A 326 -6.85 24.74 14.62
C LEU A 326 -7.75 25.97 14.86
N GLN A 327 -7.32 26.90 15.71
CA GLN A 327 -8.04 28.16 15.93
C GLN A 327 -8.13 28.99 14.63
N GLU A 328 -7.06 29.03 13.85
CA GLU A 328 -7.02 29.70 12.55
C GLU A 328 -7.95 29.02 11.54
N VAL A 329 -7.95 27.68 11.48
CA VAL A 329 -8.89 26.92 10.64
C VAL A 329 -10.34 27.21 11.00
N LEU A 330 -10.69 27.17 12.29
CA LEU A 330 -12.07 27.44 12.73
C LEU A 330 -12.51 28.88 12.47
N THR A 331 -11.56 29.83 12.44
CA THR A 331 -11.84 31.24 12.14
C THR A 331 -12.02 31.47 10.65
N THR A 332 -11.19 30.84 9.82
CA THR A 332 -11.18 31.04 8.36
C THR A 332 -12.20 30.15 7.63
N ARG A 333 -12.52 28.98 8.19
CA ARG A 333 -13.43 27.97 7.64
C ARG A 333 -14.36 27.43 8.72
N PRO A 334 -15.31 28.26 9.20
CA PRO A 334 -16.17 27.91 10.34
C PRO A 334 -17.14 26.75 10.07
N ASN A 335 -17.29 26.33 8.82
CA ASN A 335 -18.07 25.15 8.44
C ASN A 335 -17.38 23.82 8.79
N LEU A 336 -16.05 23.80 8.96
CA LEU A 336 -15.31 22.57 9.26
C LEU A 336 -15.59 22.10 10.68
N LYS A 337 -15.88 20.80 10.82
CA LYS A 337 -16.34 20.16 12.06
C LYS A 337 -15.52 18.94 12.45
N ALA A 338 -14.90 18.26 11.50
CA ALA A 338 -14.14 17.04 11.76
C ALA A 338 -12.83 17.00 10.97
N CYS A 339 -11.79 16.45 11.61
CA CYS A 339 -10.44 16.32 11.06
C CYS A 339 -10.07 14.84 10.98
N PHE A 340 -9.62 14.39 9.80
CA PHE A 340 -8.96 13.10 9.62
C PHE A 340 -7.49 13.20 10.04
N MET A 341 -7.06 12.31 10.93
CA MET A 341 -5.69 12.26 11.46
C MET A 341 -5.07 10.89 11.23
N GLY A 342 -3.89 10.86 10.62
CA GLY A 342 -3.11 9.63 10.34
C GLY A 342 -2.36 9.09 11.57
N THR A 343 -2.97 9.12 12.75
CA THR A 343 -2.34 8.67 14.01
C THR A 343 -2.52 7.17 14.20
N ARG A 344 -1.48 6.49 14.67
CA ARG A 344 -1.52 5.06 14.99
C ARG A 344 -1.59 4.84 16.50
N ARG A 345 -2.20 3.73 16.93
CA ARG A 345 -2.23 3.34 18.36
C ARG A 345 -0.84 3.16 18.98
N THR A 346 0.16 2.85 18.15
CA THR A 346 1.56 2.72 18.56
C THR A 346 2.31 4.05 18.66
N ASP A 347 1.70 5.16 18.22
CA ASP A 347 2.32 6.47 18.37
C ASP A 347 2.22 6.92 19.84
N PRO A 348 3.17 7.74 20.34
CA PRO A 348 3.15 8.20 21.73
C PRO A 348 1.80 8.81 22.12
N TYR A 349 1.31 8.45 23.31
CA TYR A 349 0.05 8.94 23.90
C TYR A 349 -1.23 8.59 23.12
N SER A 350 -1.17 7.64 22.16
CA SER A 350 -2.29 7.35 21.25
C SER A 350 -2.95 5.97 21.45
N GLU A 351 -2.50 5.20 22.44
CA GLU A 351 -2.92 3.80 22.66
C GLU A 351 -4.44 3.65 22.88
N HIS A 352 -5.03 4.57 23.65
CA HIS A 352 -6.43 4.55 24.05
C HIS A 352 -7.33 5.50 23.25
N LEU A 353 -6.86 6.01 22.11
CA LEU A 353 -7.71 6.83 21.26
C LEU A 353 -8.83 6.00 20.65
N ASP A 354 -10.04 6.56 20.64
CA ASP A 354 -11.15 6.03 19.86
C ASP A 354 -10.97 6.42 18.39
N ASP A 355 -11.55 5.63 17.49
CA ASP A 355 -11.42 5.88 16.05
C ASP A 355 -12.16 7.18 15.62
N MET A 356 -13.08 7.68 16.45
CA MET A 356 -13.82 8.93 16.28
C MET A 356 -14.19 9.49 17.67
N GLN A 357 -13.78 10.74 17.99
CA GLN A 357 -13.94 11.37 19.30
C GLN A 357 -14.15 12.88 19.23
#